data_AF-S5VW41-F1
#
_entry.id   AF-S5VW41-F1
#
_cell.length_a   1.000
_cell.length_b   1.000
_cell.length_c   1.000
_cell.angle_alpha   90.00
_cell.angle_beta   90.00
_cell.angle_gamma   90.00
#
_symmetry.space_group_name_H-M   'P 1'
#
loop_
_entity.id
_entity.type
_entity.pdbx_description
1 polymer ?
#
loop_
_entity_poly.entity_id
_entity_poly.type
_entity_poly.pdbx_seq_one_letter_code
_entity_poly.pdbx_strand_id
1 'polypeptide(L)'
;MTTRSTTRAWTARLACAGVTTLVALGVAAGPALAAEVPPVFIPGHPAAACAPGQQLLSVTASNTPQTFHVAIPGDGSGDVTLTFSNGNKEMAFSIAQPNSIAVRQVTVAGGPNANRYIYDSNTGFPNGIDSDSGLFPPLNPGGQMPGIGRVDLCFVPDNYS
;
A
#
# COMPACT_ATOMS: atom_id res chain seq x y z
N MET A 1 8.40 20.46 61.34
CA MET A 1 8.22 19.14 61.95
C MET A 1 8.47 18.11 60.86
N THR A 2 9.69 17.82 60.42
CA THR A 2 11.00 17.49 61.03
C THR A 2 11.27 16.01 60.80
N THR A 3 12.05 15.80 59.74
CA THR A 3 12.81 14.63 59.32
C THR A 3 13.54 13.92 60.46
N ARG A 4 13.60 12.58 60.43
CA ARG A 4 14.87 11.85 60.62
C ARG A 4 14.76 10.36 60.26
N SER A 5 15.72 9.94 59.46
CA SER A 5 16.03 8.56 59.09
C SER A 5 16.94 7.90 60.13
N THR A 6 16.88 6.56 60.24
CA THR A 6 17.99 5.76 60.77
C THR A 6 18.12 4.43 60.02
N THR A 7 19.38 4.06 59.89
CA THR A 7 20.03 3.13 58.96
C THR A 7 19.91 1.65 59.34
N ARG A 8 19.97 0.76 58.34
CA ARG A 8 20.53 -0.59 58.50
C ARG A 8 21.56 -0.88 57.41
N ALA A 9 22.80 -1.04 57.86
CA ALA A 9 23.93 -1.54 57.09
C ALA A 9 23.90 -3.06 57.05
N TRP A 10 24.17 -3.67 55.89
CA TRP A 10 24.69 -5.03 55.77
C TRP A 10 25.68 -5.06 54.60
N THR A 11 26.96 -5.04 54.95
CA THR A 11 28.08 -5.41 54.09
C THR A 11 28.08 -6.92 53.88
N ALA A 12 28.02 -7.38 52.64
CA ALA A 12 28.29 -8.77 52.30
C ALA A 12 29.00 -8.90 50.94
N ARG A 13 30.31 -9.16 51.06
CA ARG A 13 31.12 -10.14 50.32
C ARG A 13 31.34 -9.94 48.81
N LEU A 14 32.62 -9.81 48.48
CA LEU A 14 33.21 -10.11 47.18
C LEU A 14 32.74 -11.47 46.64
N ALA A 15 32.42 -11.49 45.35
CA ALA A 15 32.64 -12.66 44.50
C ALA A 15 33.03 -12.16 43.10
N CYS A 16 34.25 -12.50 42.69
CA CYS A 16 34.71 -12.44 41.32
C CYS A 16 33.74 -13.21 40.41
N ALA A 17 33.34 -12.64 39.28
CA ALA A 17 32.82 -13.41 38.16
C ALA A 17 33.05 -12.66 36.84
N GLY A 18 33.98 -13.21 36.05
CA GLY A 18 33.91 -13.30 34.59
C GLY A 18 33.58 -12.04 33.80
N VAL A 19 34.62 -11.46 33.21
CA VAL A 19 34.50 -10.71 31.96
C VAL A 19 33.81 -11.62 30.95
N THR A 20 32.54 -11.33 30.67
CA THR A 20 31.80 -11.91 29.55
C THR A 20 31.48 -10.77 28.62
N THR A 21 32.36 -10.53 27.65
CA THR A 21 32.12 -9.61 26.53
C THR A 21 30.95 -10.18 25.71
N LEU A 22 29.73 -9.76 26.05
CA LEU A 22 28.57 -9.93 25.20
C LEU A 22 28.79 -9.06 23.95
N VAL A 23 29.25 -9.68 22.87
CA VAL A 23 29.12 -9.10 21.53
C VAL A 23 27.62 -9.12 21.22
N ALA A 24 26.95 -8.02 21.58
CA ALA A 24 25.60 -7.75 21.13
C ALA A 24 25.68 -7.52 19.62
N LEU A 25 25.45 -8.57 18.85
CA LEU A 25 25.08 -8.47 17.44
C LEU A 25 23.71 -7.80 17.42
N GLY A 26 23.73 -6.47 17.47
CA GLY A 26 22.56 -5.64 17.23
C GLY A 26 22.14 -5.87 15.79
N VAL A 27 21.17 -6.77 15.60
CA VAL A 27 20.42 -6.84 14.36
C VAL A 27 19.64 -5.53 14.29
N ALA A 28 20.24 -4.53 13.66
CA ALA A 28 19.53 -3.33 13.25
C ALA A 28 18.52 -3.79 12.19
N ALA A 29 17.31 -4.12 12.65
CA ALA A 29 16.15 -4.17 11.80
C ALA A 29 15.95 -2.75 11.27
N GLY A 30 16.58 -2.45 10.13
CA GLY A 30 16.32 -1.23 9.39
C GLY A 30 14.83 -1.17 9.03
N PRO A 31 14.22 0.02 8.99
CA PRO A 31 12.84 0.13 8.55
C PRO A 31 12.73 -0.47 7.15
N ALA A 32 11.87 -1.47 6.99
CA ALA A 32 11.50 -1.95 5.67
C ALA A 32 10.79 -0.77 4.98
N LEU A 33 11.48 -0.14 4.03
CA LEU A 33 10.86 0.82 3.14
C LEU A 33 9.86 0.03 2.30
N ALA A 34 8.56 0.21 2.56
CA ALA A 34 7.53 -0.26 1.64
C ALA A 34 7.85 0.36 0.27
N ALA A 35 7.93 -0.47 -0.77
CA ALA A 35 8.24 -0.01 -2.12
C ALA A 35 7.08 0.86 -2.62
N GLU A 36 7.23 2.18 -2.51
CA GLU A 36 6.27 3.16 -3.01
C GLU A 36 6.44 3.30 -4.53
N VAL A 37 5.36 3.07 -5.29
CA VAL A 37 5.36 3.26 -6.75
C VAL A 37 5.03 4.72 -7.05
N PRO A 38 5.95 5.50 -7.67
CA PRO A 38 5.65 6.87 -8.03
C PRO A 38 4.60 6.90 -9.15
N PRO A 39 3.58 7.78 -9.07
CA PRO A 39 2.59 7.90 -10.13
C PRO A 39 3.17 8.56 -11.38
N VAL A 40 2.66 8.13 -12.54
CA VAL A 40 2.85 8.81 -13.81
C VAL A 40 1.70 9.80 -14.02
N PHE A 41 2.04 11.09 -14.13
CA PHE A 41 1.06 12.13 -14.45
C PHE A 41 0.51 11.96 -15.87
N ILE A 42 -0.81 12.00 -16.01
CA ILE A 42 -1.50 11.98 -17.30
C ILE A 42 -2.37 13.24 -17.42
N PRO A 43 -2.10 14.11 -18.42
CA PRO A 43 -2.95 15.27 -18.67
C PRO A 43 -4.32 14.83 -19.19
N GLY A 44 -5.38 15.45 -18.68
CA GLY A 44 -6.75 15.15 -19.09
C GLY A 44 -7.35 13.89 -18.44
N HIS A 45 -8.50 13.48 -18.97
CA HIS A 45 -9.15 12.22 -18.61
C HIS A 45 -8.90 11.22 -19.73
N PRO A 46 -7.81 10.43 -19.69
CA PRO A 46 -7.59 9.40 -20.70
C PRO A 46 -8.78 8.45 -20.74
N ALA A 47 -9.09 7.89 -21.92
CA ALA A 47 -10.03 6.78 -21.99
C ALA A 47 -9.50 5.62 -21.15
N ALA A 48 -10.40 4.90 -20.48
CA ALA A 48 -10.03 3.71 -19.73
C ALA A 48 -9.49 2.66 -20.71
N ALA A 49 -8.24 2.24 -20.52
CA ALA A 49 -7.55 1.33 -21.42
C ALA A 49 -6.53 0.48 -20.66
N CYS A 50 -6.52 -0.81 -20.96
CA CYS A 50 -5.55 -1.78 -20.47
C CYS A 50 -4.78 -2.38 -21.65
N ALA A 51 -3.62 -2.96 -21.38
CA ALA A 51 -2.86 -3.66 -22.41
C ALA A 51 -3.62 -4.92 -22.90
N PRO A 52 -3.33 -5.43 -24.11
CA PRO A 52 -3.89 -6.70 -24.57
C PRO A 52 -3.65 -7.82 -23.54
N GLY A 53 -4.67 -8.65 -23.31
CA GLY A 53 -4.63 -9.73 -22.31
C GLY A 53 -4.93 -9.29 -20.86
N GLN A 54 -5.29 -8.03 -20.64
CA GLN A 54 -5.72 -7.54 -19.34
C GLN A 54 -7.23 -7.31 -19.30
N GLN A 55 -7.83 -7.49 -18.12
CA GLN A 55 -9.23 -7.18 -17.88
C GLN A 55 -9.35 -5.77 -17.27
N LEU A 56 -10.22 -4.93 -17.84
CA LEU A 56 -10.50 -3.59 -17.33
C LEU A 56 -11.68 -3.61 -16.35
N LEU A 57 -11.55 -2.89 -15.23
CA LEU A 57 -12.66 -2.45 -14.39
C LEU A 57 -12.61 -0.92 -14.26
N SER A 58 -13.71 -0.26 -14.57
CA SER A 58 -13.86 1.19 -14.38
C SER A 58 -14.92 1.46 -13.32
N VAL A 59 -14.58 2.24 -12.31
CA VAL A 59 -15.42 2.50 -11.13
C VAL A 59 -15.49 3.99 -10.86
N THR A 60 -16.68 4.48 -10.51
CA THR A 60 -16.86 5.85 -9.99
C THR A 60 -16.71 5.83 -8.47
N ALA A 61 -16.01 6.82 -7.91
CA ALA A 61 -15.77 6.86 -6.46
C ALA A 61 -17.07 6.91 -5.65
N SER A 62 -17.06 6.25 -4.50
CA SER A 62 -18.18 6.18 -3.57
C SER A 62 -17.70 6.38 -2.13
N ASN A 63 -18.57 6.91 -1.28
CA ASN A 63 -18.29 7.09 0.15
C ASN A 63 -18.32 5.77 0.95
N THR A 64 -18.70 4.66 0.31
CA THR A 64 -18.73 3.34 0.91
C THR A 64 -17.76 2.42 0.17
N PRO A 65 -17.12 1.45 0.86
CA PRO A 65 -16.38 0.41 0.19
C PRO A 65 -17.21 -0.30 -0.88
N GLN A 66 -16.58 -0.66 -1.99
CA GLN A 66 -17.22 -1.33 -3.12
C GLN A 66 -16.45 -2.59 -3.46
N THR A 67 -17.14 -3.72 -3.54
CA THR A 67 -16.54 -5.00 -3.92
C THR A 67 -17.05 -5.41 -5.30
N PHE A 68 -16.12 -5.83 -6.17
CA PHE A 68 -16.41 -6.26 -7.53
C PHE A 68 -15.82 -7.64 -7.77
N HIS A 69 -16.61 -8.51 -8.38
CA HIS A 69 -16.10 -9.77 -8.91
C HIS A 69 -15.47 -9.52 -10.28
N VAL A 70 -14.22 -9.93 -10.44
CA VAL A 70 -13.47 -9.84 -11.70
C VAL A 70 -13.11 -11.25 -12.14
N ALA A 71 -13.55 -11.62 -13.34
CA ALA A 71 -13.18 -12.88 -13.97
C ALA A 71 -12.32 -12.58 -15.21
N ILE A 72 -11.16 -13.24 -15.31
CA ILE A 72 -10.30 -13.23 -16.48
C ILE A 72 -10.58 -14.53 -17.24
N PRO A 73 -11.24 -14.46 -18.42
CA PRO A 73 -11.69 -15.65 -19.13
C PRO A 73 -10.55 -16.64 -19.42
N GLY A 74 -10.61 -17.83 -18.81
CA GLY A 74 -9.63 -18.89 -19.00
C GLY A 74 -8.48 -18.92 -17.99
N ASP A 75 -8.31 -17.86 -17.19
CA ASP A 75 -7.11 -17.69 -16.38
C ASP A 75 -7.37 -17.47 -14.88
N GLY A 76 -8.60 -17.12 -14.48
CA GLY A 76 -8.87 -16.92 -13.06
C GLY A 76 -10.04 -16.01 -12.72
N SER A 77 -10.29 -15.87 -11.42
CA SER A 77 -11.23 -14.88 -10.90
C SER A 77 -10.87 -14.45 -9.49
N GLY A 78 -11.34 -13.28 -9.09
CA GLY A 78 -11.22 -12.80 -7.73
C GLY A 78 -12.12 -11.61 -7.43
N ASP A 79 -12.28 -11.35 -6.14
CA ASP A 79 -13.03 -10.21 -5.63
C ASP A 79 -12.06 -9.10 -5.23
N VAL A 80 -12.23 -7.94 -5.85
CA VAL A 80 -11.49 -6.71 -5.53
C VAL A 80 -12.38 -5.79 -4.72
N THR A 81 -11.88 -5.32 -3.58
CA THR A 81 -12.52 -4.31 -2.75
C THR A 81 -11.81 -2.98 -2.93
N LEU A 82 -12.55 -1.95 -3.31
CA LEU A 82 -12.09 -0.56 -3.39
C LEU A 82 -12.59 0.21 -2.17
N THR A 83 -11.69 0.92 -1.50
CA THR A 83 -12.02 1.80 -0.38
C THR A 83 -11.59 3.22 -0.72
N PHE A 84 -12.48 4.18 -0.54
CA PHE A 84 -12.18 5.59 -0.73
C PHE A 84 -12.12 6.27 0.64
N SER A 85 -11.12 7.13 0.82
CA SER A 85 -10.85 7.83 2.07
C SER A 85 -10.66 9.33 1.82
N ASN A 86 -10.52 10.10 2.90
CA ASN A 86 -10.26 11.53 2.84
C ASN A 86 -11.29 12.33 2.01
N GLY A 87 -12.58 11.93 2.09
CA GLY A 87 -13.66 12.53 1.29
C GLY A 87 -13.52 12.23 -0.22
N ASN A 88 -13.20 10.98 -0.55
CA ASN A 88 -12.93 10.48 -1.90
C ASN A 88 -11.71 11.13 -2.57
N LYS A 89 -10.69 11.54 -1.82
CA LYS A 89 -9.45 12.11 -2.38
C LYS A 89 -8.34 11.09 -2.51
N GLU A 90 -8.44 10.03 -1.73
CA GLU A 90 -7.52 8.90 -1.72
C GLU A 90 -8.32 7.61 -1.90
N MET A 91 -7.66 6.59 -2.43
CA MET A 91 -8.21 5.25 -2.52
C MET A 91 -7.20 4.18 -2.14
N ALA A 92 -7.73 3.03 -1.79
CA ALA A 92 -7.02 1.77 -1.63
C ALA A 92 -7.79 0.68 -2.35
N PHE A 93 -7.07 -0.36 -2.77
CA PHE A 93 -7.68 -1.59 -3.24
C PHE A 93 -7.07 -2.80 -2.54
N SER A 94 -7.85 -3.87 -2.42
CA SER A 94 -7.37 -5.17 -2.00
C SER A 94 -8.11 -6.28 -2.71
N ILE A 95 -7.39 -7.31 -3.11
CA ILE A 95 -7.92 -8.55 -3.65
C ILE A 95 -7.89 -9.58 -2.52
N ALA A 96 -9.03 -10.21 -2.23
CA ALA A 96 -9.06 -11.27 -1.21
C ALA A 96 -8.19 -12.45 -1.66
N GLN A 97 -7.44 -13.08 -0.76
CA GLN A 97 -6.79 -14.35 -1.08
C GLN A 97 -7.75 -15.52 -0.78
N PRO A 98 -7.64 -16.68 -1.47
CA PRO A 98 -6.64 -17.09 -2.46
C PRO A 98 -7.11 -16.88 -3.92
N ASN A 99 -7.27 -15.64 -4.36
CA ASN A 99 -7.69 -15.35 -5.73
C ASN A 99 -6.51 -15.42 -6.72
N SER A 100 -6.80 -15.72 -7.97
CA SER A 100 -5.80 -15.89 -9.03
C SER A 100 -5.72 -14.69 -9.97
N ILE A 101 -5.88 -13.47 -9.43
CA ILE A 101 -5.79 -12.21 -10.19
C ILE A 101 -4.92 -11.20 -9.45
N ALA A 102 -4.25 -10.34 -10.19
CA ALA A 102 -3.43 -9.25 -9.67
C ALA A 102 -3.66 -7.97 -10.47
N VAL A 103 -3.41 -6.81 -9.85
CA VAL A 103 -3.51 -5.50 -10.49
C VAL A 103 -2.14 -5.10 -11.06
N ARG A 104 -2.11 -4.71 -12.34
CA ARG A 104 -0.90 -4.18 -13.00
C ARG A 104 -0.92 -2.69 -13.26
N GLN A 105 -2.10 -2.09 -13.21
CA GLN A 105 -2.22 -0.65 -13.43
C GLN A 105 -3.45 -0.13 -12.69
N VAL A 106 -3.30 1.01 -12.04
CA VAL A 106 -4.42 1.80 -11.52
C VAL A 106 -4.30 3.21 -12.08
N THR A 107 -5.35 3.69 -12.73
CA THR A 107 -5.46 5.11 -13.11
C THR A 107 -6.49 5.77 -12.22
N VAL A 108 -6.08 6.76 -11.44
CA VAL A 108 -6.93 7.54 -10.55
C VAL A 108 -7.15 8.91 -11.16
N ALA A 109 -8.37 9.16 -11.63
CA ALA A 109 -8.75 10.41 -12.28
C ALA A 109 -9.53 11.32 -11.33
N GLY A 110 -9.15 12.60 -11.29
CA GLY A 110 -9.77 13.62 -10.45
C GLY A 110 -9.38 15.02 -10.88
N GLY A 111 -10.27 15.99 -10.71
CA GLY A 111 -10.07 17.32 -11.30
C GLY A 111 -9.96 17.21 -12.83
N PRO A 112 -9.03 17.92 -13.49
CA PRO A 112 -8.85 17.84 -14.94
C PRO A 112 -7.84 16.79 -15.41
N ASN A 113 -7.21 16.01 -14.51
CA ASN A 113 -6.08 15.14 -14.84
C ASN A 113 -6.20 13.75 -14.16
N ALA A 114 -5.23 12.86 -14.43
CA ALA A 114 -5.14 11.57 -13.78
C ALA A 114 -3.71 11.20 -13.39
N ASN A 115 -3.56 10.37 -12.36
CA ASN A 115 -2.32 9.71 -11.98
C ASN A 115 -2.44 8.25 -12.35
N ARG A 116 -1.37 7.68 -12.91
CA ARG A 116 -1.29 6.26 -13.23
C ARG A 116 -0.19 5.58 -12.43
N TYR A 117 -0.58 4.57 -11.67
CA TYR A 117 0.30 3.69 -10.93
C TYR A 117 0.47 2.43 -11.76
N ILE A 118 1.72 2.01 -11.97
CA ILE A 118 2.07 0.87 -12.81
C ILE A 118 2.79 -0.14 -11.93
N TYR A 119 2.31 -1.38 -11.91
CA TYR A 119 2.88 -2.48 -11.15
C TYR A 119 3.41 -3.51 -12.14
N ASP A 120 4.70 -3.37 -12.44
CA ASP A 120 5.44 -4.22 -13.35
C ASP A 120 6.87 -4.49 -12.87
N SER A 121 7.65 -5.24 -13.66
CA SER A 121 9.03 -5.59 -13.36
C SER A 121 9.95 -4.37 -13.15
N ASN A 122 9.67 -3.23 -13.79
CA ASN A 122 10.46 -2.01 -13.62
C ASN A 122 10.18 -1.33 -12.28
N THR A 123 8.99 -1.55 -11.71
CA THR A 123 8.59 -1.07 -10.39
C THR A 123 8.75 -2.09 -9.27
N GLY A 124 9.30 -3.28 -9.57
CA GLY A 124 9.53 -4.35 -8.59
C GLY A 124 8.37 -5.34 -8.41
N PHE A 125 7.33 -5.25 -9.24
CA PHE A 125 6.11 -6.06 -9.17
C PHE A 125 5.88 -6.81 -10.49
N PRO A 126 6.73 -7.79 -10.85
CA PRO A 126 6.68 -8.44 -12.17
C PRO A 126 5.34 -9.13 -12.47
N ASN A 127 4.62 -9.57 -11.44
CA ASN A 127 3.32 -10.22 -11.55
C ASN A 127 2.12 -9.30 -11.20
N GLY A 128 2.37 -8.00 -10.99
CA GLY A 128 1.40 -7.10 -10.38
C GLY A 128 1.36 -7.23 -8.86
N ILE A 129 0.31 -6.69 -8.26
CA ILE A 129 0.07 -6.69 -6.80
C ILE A 129 -1.38 -7.01 -6.45
N ASP A 130 -1.61 -7.50 -5.24
CA ASP A 130 -2.94 -7.81 -4.71
C ASP A 130 -3.58 -6.64 -3.95
N SER A 131 -2.79 -5.68 -3.50
CA SER A 131 -3.26 -4.56 -2.69
C SER A 131 -2.33 -3.36 -2.76
N ASP A 132 -2.92 -2.16 -2.74
CA ASP A 132 -2.21 -0.89 -2.55
C ASP A 132 -3.13 0.13 -1.86
N SER A 133 -2.54 1.18 -1.30
CA SER A 133 -3.25 2.23 -0.58
C SER A 133 -2.61 3.59 -0.80
N GLY A 134 -3.35 4.66 -0.46
CA GLY A 134 -2.84 6.02 -0.62
C GLY A 134 -2.69 6.42 -2.09
N LEU A 135 -3.52 5.87 -2.99
CA LEU A 135 -3.55 6.29 -4.39
C LEU A 135 -4.44 7.53 -4.52
N PHE A 136 -3.97 8.53 -5.26
CA PHE A 136 -4.67 9.82 -5.37
C PHE A 136 -4.51 10.40 -6.79
N PRO A 137 -5.46 11.23 -7.24
CA PRO A 137 -5.34 11.95 -8.50
C PRO A 137 -4.30 13.08 -8.39
N PRO A 138 -3.81 13.66 -9.49
CA PRO A 138 -2.82 14.73 -9.43
C PRO A 138 -3.33 15.91 -8.62
N LEU A 139 -2.43 16.57 -7.87
CA LEU A 139 -2.78 17.79 -7.16
C LEU A 139 -3.19 18.89 -8.16
N ASN A 140 -4.25 19.63 -7.83
CA ASN A 140 -4.61 20.84 -8.55
C ASN A 140 -3.52 21.91 -8.36
N PRO A 141 -3.47 22.94 -9.23
CA PRO A 141 -2.70 24.15 -8.96
C PRO A 141 -3.00 24.68 -7.55
N GLY A 142 -1.96 24.95 -6.76
CA GLY A 142 -2.10 25.33 -5.34
C GLY A 142 -2.04 24.15 -4.36
N GLY A 143 -1.73 22.94 -4.82
CA GLY A 143 -1.44 21.78 -3.95
C GLY A 143 -2.67 21.10 -3.34
N GLN A 144 -3.87 21.44 -3.81
CA GLN A 144 -5.11 20.85 -3.32
C GLN A 144 -5.35 19.49 -3.97
N MET A 145 -5.66 18.46 -3.18
CA MET A 145 -6.12 17.17 -3.71
C MET A 145 -7.55 17.29 -4.25
N PRO A 146 -7.79 17.04 -5.54
CA PRO A 146 -9.15 16.95 -6.06
C PRO A 146 -9.84 15.67 -5.58
N GLY A 147 -11.17 15.68 -5.60
CA GLY A 147 -11.94 14.45 -5.44
C GLY A 147 -11.71 13.50 -6.63
N ILE A 148 -11.63 12.21 -6.34
CA ILE A 148 -11.60 11.13 -7.31
C ILE A 148 -12.97 11.06 -7.98
N GLY A 149 -12.99 11.18 -9.30
CA GLY A 149 -14.20 11.00 -10.11
C GLY A 149 -14.28 9.60 -10.71
N ARG A 150 -13.14 9.01 -11.07
CA ARG A 150 -13.07 7.69 -11.71
C ARG A 150 -11.77 6.97 -11.38
N VAL A 151 -11.87 5.66 -11.27
CA VAL A 151 -10.73 4.75 -11.12
C VAL A 151 -10.81 3.69 -12.19
N ASP A 152 -9.71 3.45 -12.89
CA ASP A 152 -9.59 2.39 -13.88
C ASP A 152 -8.51 1.40 -13.41
N LEU A 153 -8.88 0.15 -13.17
CA LEU A 153 -7.97 -0.93 -12.77
C LEU A 153 -7.78 -1.92 -13.91
N CYS A 154 -6.54 -2.35 -14.14
CA CYS A 154 -6.20 -3.37 -15.11
C CYS A 154 -5.68 -4.63 -14.39
N PHE A 155 -6.38 -5.74 -14.60
CA PHE A 155 -6.09 -7.02 -13.99
C PHE A 155 -5.36 -7.96 -14.94
N VAL A 156 -4.48 -8.77 -14.38
CA VAL A 156 -3.85 -9.93 -15.01
C VAL A 156 -4.09 -11.17 -14.16
N PRO A 157 -3.94 -12.37 -14.73
CA PRO A 157 -3.86 -13.59 -13.94
C PRO A 157 -2.68 -13.50 -12.96
N ASP A 158 -2.91 -13.91 -11.72
CA ASP A 158 -1.83 -14.05 -10.77
C ASP A 158 -1.10 -15.38 -10.99
N ASN A 159 0.22 -15.32 -11.19
CA ASN A 159 1.08 -16.49 -11.37
C ASN A 159 1.73 -16.94 -10.05
N TYR A 160 1.31 -16.43 -8.89
CA TYR A 160 1.82 -16.86 -7.57
C TYR A 160 1.19 -18.17 -7.04
N SER A 161 0.40 -18.89 -7.84
CA SER A 161 -0.21 -20.18 -7.48
C SER A 161 0.79 -21.33 -7.37
#